data_AF-A0A2T4UHI6-F1
#
_entry.id   AF-A0A2T4UHI6-F1
#
_cell.length_a   1.000
_cell.length_b   1.000
_cell.length_c   1.000
_cell.angle_alpha   90.00
_cell.angle_beta   90.00
_cell.angle_gamma   90.00
#
_symmetry.space_group_name_H-M   'P 1'
#
loop_
_entity.id
_entity.type
_entity.pdbx_description
1 polymer ?
#
loop_
_entity_poly.entity_id
_entity_poly.type
_entity_poly.pdbx_seq_one_letter_code
_entity_poly.pdbx_strand_id
1 'polypeptide(L)' 'MHALLTIATTEGAEETSKTLFYVLGSALAVFAVLLSGLGMSRPDFPGTDGAARATIGTAVVLVVAAMAAVIITA' A
#
# COMPACT_ATOMS: atom_id res chain seq x y z
N MET A 1 41.26 5.65 -4.86
CA MET A 1 40.25 6.70 -4.59
C MET A 1 39.09 6.69 -5.59
N HIS A 2 39.32 6.46 -6.89
CA HIS A 2 38.23 6.34 -7.88
C HIS A 2 37.26 5.18 -7.59
N ALA A 3 37.76 3.99 -7.22
CA ALA A 3 36.90 2.84 -6.91
C ALA A 3 35.90 3.11 -5.76
N LEU A 4 36.28 3.93 -4.77
CA LEU A 4 35.43 4.31 -3.64
C LEU A 4 34.33 5.30 -4.09
N LEU A 5 34.68 6.22 -5.00
CA LEU A 5 33.71 7.13 -5.61
C LEU A 5 32.76 6.39 -6.55
N THR A 6 33.23 5.40 -7.30
CA THR A 6 32.40 4.56 -8.18
C THR A 6 31.40 3.74 -7.38
N ILE A 7 31.80 3.13 -6.26
CA ILE A 7 30.89 2.37 -5.37
C ILE A 7 29.84 3.30 -4.74
N ALA A 8 30.27 4.47 -4.24
CA ALA A 8 29.37 5.46 -3.64
C ALA A 8 28.40 6.09 -4.66
N THR A 9 28.82 6.26 -5.92
CA THR A 9 27.93 6.74 -7.00
C THR A 9 26.99 5.65 -7.50
N THR A 10 27.37 4.37 -7.45
CA THR A 10 26.45 3.27 -7.78
C THR A 10 25.40 3.03 -6.70
N GLU A 11 25.75 3.16 -5.42
CA GLU A 11 24.76 3.05 -4.31
C GLU A 11 23.79 4.24 -4.26
N GLY A 12 24.25 5.45 -4.60
CA GLY A 12 23.43 6.66 -4.60
C GLY A 12 22.57 6.87 -5.86
N ALA A 13 22.89 6.19 -6.97
CA ALA A 13 22.19 6.37 -8.25
C ALA A 13 21.07 5.35 -8.51
N GLU A 14 21.00 4.25 -7.75
CA GLU A 14 20.02 3.16 -7.95
C GLU A 14 19.17 2.86 -6.70
N GLU A 15 18.77 3.86 -5.91
CA GLU A 15 17.64 3.65 -4.99
C GLU A 15 16.33 3.71 -5.78
N THR A 16 15.74 2.54 -6.06
CA THR A 16 14.40 2.47 -6.62
C THR A 16 13.43 3.26 -5.74
N SER A 17 12.74 4.22 -6.36
CA SER A 17 11.82 5.13 -5.66
C SER A 17 10.68 4.35 -5.00
N LYS A 18 10.69 4.30 -3.66
CA LYS A 18 9.66 3.64 -2.84
C LYS A 18 8.35 4.44 -2.74
N THR A 19 8.23 5.53 -3.50
CA THR A 19 7.08 6.43 -3.49
C THR A 19 5.77 5.68 -3.79
N LEU A 20 5.76 4.79 -4.79
CA LEU A 20 4.57 4.00 -5.13
C LEU A 20 4.14 3.11 -3.96
N PHE A 21 5.09 2.45 -3.30
CA PHE A 21 4.81 1.62 -2.13
C PHE A 21 4.25 2.46 -0.98
N TYR A 22 4.84 3.61 -0.68
CA TYR A 22 4.34 4.48 0.39
C TYR A 22 2.93 5.01 0.13
N VAL A 23 2.62 5.41 -1.11
CA VAL A 23 1.29 5.90 -1.48
C VAL A 23 0.25 4.78 -1.39
N LEU A 24 0.52 3.61 -1.98
CA LEU A 24 -0.45 2.50 -2.00
C LEU A 24 -0.58 1.85 -0.62
N GLY A 25 0.52 1.71 0.12
CA GLY A 25 0.51 1.21 1.49
C GLY A 25 -0.24 2.14 2.46
N SER A 26 -0.05 3.46 2.35
CA SER A 26 -0.80 4.43 3.17
C SER A 26 -2.28 4.45 2.80
N ALA A 27 -2.64 4.38 1.51
CA ALA A 27 -4.03 4.26 1.09
C ALA A 27 -4.70 3.01 1.67
N LEU A 28 -4.01 1.85 1.64
CA LEU A 28 -4.47 0.62 2.27
C LEU A 28 -4.64 0.77 3.79
N ALA A 29 -3.68 1.40 4.47
CA ALA A 29 -3.74 1.63 5.91
C ALA A 29 -4.92 2.53 6.30
N VAL A 30 -5.12 3.64 5.58
CA VAL A 30 -6.25 4.55 5.80
C VAL A 30 -7.57 3.81 5.59
N PHE A 31 -7.69 3.03 4.52
CA PHE A 31 -8.88 2.22 4.26
C PHE A 31 -9.17 1.24 5.40
N ALA A 32 -8.15 0.54 5.92
CA ALA A 32 -8.31 -0.38 7.05
C ALA A 32 -8.78 0.34 8.34
N VAL A 33 -8.23 1.52 8.64
CA VAL A 33 -8.65 2.33 9.79
C VAL A 33 -10.11 2.78 9.62
N LEU A 34 -10.50 3.23 8.42
CA LEU A 34 -11.88 3.62 8.12
C LEU A 34 -12.83 2.43 8.29
N LEU A 35 -12.46 1.24 7.79
CA LEU A 35 -13.26 0.03 7.97
C LEU A 35 -13.40 -0.37 9.44
N SER A 36 -12.31 -0.29 10.21
CA SER A 36 -12.35 -0.55 11.65
C SER A 36 -13.30 0.42 12.35
N GLY A 37 -13.21 1.72 12.06
CA GLY A 37 -14.11 2.73 12.60
C GLY A 37 -15.57 2.49 12.20
N LEU A 38 -15.85 2.16 10.94
CA LEU A 38 -17.20 1.88 10.47
C LEU A 38 -17.78 0.62 11.12
N GLY A 39 -17.01 -0.46 11.19
CA GLY A 39 -17.45 -1.72 11.80
C GLY A 39 -17.72 -1.59 13.30
N MET A 40 -16.96 -0.75 14.01
CA MET A 40 -17.22 -0.47 15.43
C MET A 40 -18.39 0.50 15.64
N SER A 41 -18.58 1.47 14.74
CA SER A 41 -19.60 2.52 14.91
C SER A 41 -20.99 2.12 14.38
N ARG A 42 -21.05 1.13 13.48
CA ARG A 42 -22.30 0.71 12.84
C ARG A 42 -22.49 -0.79 12.99
N PRO A 43 -23.44 -1.23 13.83
CA PRO A 43 -23.67 -2.66 14.08
C PRO A 43 -24.13 -3.39 12.81
N ASP A 44 -24.81 -2.69 11.91
CA ASP A 44 -25.31 -3.28 10.66
C ASP A 44 -24.31 -3.21 9.51
N PHE A 45 -23.12 -2.62 9.69
CA PHE A 45 -22.13 -2.57 8.60
C PHE A 45 -21.74 -3.99 8.14
N PRO A 46 -21.67 -4.28 6.82
CA PRO A 46 -21.79 -3.38 5.66
C PRO A 46 -23.21 -3.15 5.12
N GLY A 47 -24.25 -3.68 5.76
CA GLY A 47 -25.66 -3.31 5.57
C GLY A 47 -26.35 -3.96 4.35
N THR A 48 -25.58 -4.30 3.32
CA THR A 48 -26.07 -5.01 2.12
C THR A 48 -24.99 -5.91 1.54
N ASP A 49 -25.40 -6.93 0.79
CA ASP A 49 -24.47 -7.82 0.07
C ASP A 49 -23.61 -7.07 -0.95
N GLY A 50 -24.18 -6.06 -1.60
CA GLY A 50 -23.46 -5.21 -2.54
C GLY A 50 -22.32 -4.44 -1.87
N ALA A 51 -22.59 -3.83 -0.71
CA ALA A 51 -21.59 -3.13 0.08
C ALA A 51 -20.52 -4.07 0.64
N ALA A 52 -20.90 -5.30 1.04
CA ALA A 52 -19.94 -6.32 1.47
C ALA A 52 -18.97 -6.68 0.34
N ARG A 53 -19.50 -6.97 -0.85
CA ARG A 53 -18.69 -7.30 -2.04
C ARG A 53 -17.81 -6.15 -2.47
N ALA A 54 -18.30 -4.91 -2.42
CA ALA A 54 -17.51 -3.72 -2.70
C ALA A 54 -16.35 -3.57 -1.70
N THR A 55 -16.63 -3.71 -0.41
CA THR A 55 -15.62 -3.63 0.66
C THR A 55 -14.51 -4.66 0.47
N ILE A 56 -14.88 -5.92 0.23
CA ILE A 56 -13.94 -7.01 -0.03
C ILE A 56 -13.14 -6.73 -1.30
N GLY A 57 -13.81 -6.33 -2.39
CA GLY A 57 -13.16 -6.00 -3.66
C GLY A 57 -12.13 -4.89 -3.52
N THR A 58 -12.47 -3.80 -2.83
CA THR A 58 -11.55 -2.70 -2.55
C THR A 58 -10.37 -3.16 -1.70
N ALA A 59 -10.61 -3.96 -0.66
CA ALA A 59 -9.54 -4.50 0.18
C ALA A 59 -8.55 -5.33 -0.64
N VAL A 60 -9.05 -6.26 -1.46
CA VAL A 60 -8.23 -7.12 -2.32
C VAL A 60 -7.41 -6.28 -3.30
N VAL A 61 -8.03 -5.31 -3.97
CA VAL A 61 -7.34 -4.43 -4.92
C VAL A 61 -6.21 -3.65 -4.24
N LEU A 62 -6.47 -3.04 -3.08
CA LEU A 62 -5.46 -2.26 -2.36
C LEU A 62 -4.31 -3.14 -1.86
N VAL A 63 -4.60 -4.34 -1.36
CA VAL A 63 -3.56 -5.30 -0.94
C VAL A 63 -2.70 -5.72 -2.12
N VAL A 64 -3.31 -6.14 -3.24
CA VAL A 64 -2.57 -6.56 -4.43
C VAL A 64 -1.73 -5.41 -5.00
N ALA A 65 -2.27 -4.19 -5.03
CA ALA A 65 -1.55 -3.01 -5.48
C ALA A 65 -0.34 -2.69 -4.58
N ALA A 66 -0.51 -2.71 -3.26
CA ALA A 66 0.59 -2.47 -2.32
C ALA A 66 1.67 -3.56 -2.40
N MET A 67 1.27 -4.83 -2.56
CA MET A 67 2.19 -5.95 -2.76
C MET A 67 2.95 -5.85 -4.09
N ALA A 68 2.26 -5.50 -5.18
CA ALA A 68 2.94 -5.27 -6.45
C ALA A 68 3.92 -4.09 -6.36
N ALA A 69 3.54 -3.01 -5.68
CA ALA A 69 4.39 -1.84 -5.49
C ALA A 69 5.63 -2.15 -4.66
N VAL A 70 5.53 -2.97 -3.60
CA VAL A 70 6.72 -3.37 -2.84
C VAL A 70 7.64 -4.23 -3.70
N ILE A 71 7.11 -5.16 -4.50
CA ILE A 71 7.94 -6.01 -5.38
C ILE A 71 8.65 -5.17 -6.46
N ILE A 72 7.97 -4.16 -7.01
CA ILE A 72 8.52 -3.28 -8.05
C ILE A 72 9.54 -2.29 -7.47
N THR A 73 9.40 -1.90 -6.19
CA THR A 73 10.21 -0.83 -5.57
C THR A 73 11.19 -1.26 -4.49
N ALA A 74 11.21 -2.55 -4.14
CA ALA A 74 12.19 -3.18 -3.26
C ALA A 74 13.54 -3.34 -3.95
#